data_AF-A0A1C0AZD9-F1
#
_entry.id   AF-A0A1C0AZD9-F1
#
_cell.length_a   1.000
_cell.length_b   1.000
_cell.length_c   1.000
_cell.angle_alpha   90.00
_cell.angle_beta   90.00
_cell.angle_gamma   90.00
#
_symmetry.space_group_name_H-M   'P 1'
#
loop_
_entity.id
_entity.type
_entity.pdbx_description
1 polymer ?
#
loop_
_entity_poly.entity_id
_entity_poly.type
_entity_poly.pdbx_seq_one_letter_code
_entity_poly.pdbx_strand_id
1 'polypeptide(L)' 'MSKASNYFNSVKAELSKVIFPIKEQIRTAYISVFIVVTVIAIFLALIDGAMSLGLSMILG' A
#
# COMPACT_ATOMS: atom_id res chain seq x y z
N MET A 1 20.87 -27.46 24.13
CA MET A 1 20.03 -26.55 23.30
C MET A 1 20.15 -25.15 23.87
N SER A 2 20.66 -24.19 23.10
CA SER A 2 20.90 -22.82 23.57
C SER A 2 19.58 -22.08 23.82
N LYS A 3 19.54 -21.18 24.82
CA LYS A 3 18.35 -20.37 25.16
C LYS A 3 17.74 -19.65 23.94
N ALA A 4 18.59 -19.22 23.01
CA ALA A 4 18.19 -18.56 21.77
C ALA A 4 17.36 -19.47 20.83
N SER A 5 17.70 -20.76 20.74
CA SER A 5 16.97 -21.72 19.90
C SER A 5 15.55 -21.98 20.44
N ASN A 6 15.40 -22.09 21.75
CA ASN A 6 14.08 -22.22 22.37
C ASN A 6 13.24 -20.95 22.17
N TYR A 7 13.84 -19.77 22.29
CA TYR A 7 13.15 -18.49 22.06
C TYR A 7 12.61 -18.37 20.63
N PHE A 8 13.41 -18.75 19.63
CA PHE A 8 12.98 -18.75 18.23
C PHE A 8 11.79 -19.68 17.98
N ASN A 9 11.81 -20.87 18.59
CA ASN A 9 10.72 -21.83 18.47
C ASN A 9 9.44 -21.32 19.13
N SER A 10 9.54 -20.69 20.31
CA SER A 10 8.40 -20.08 21.00
C SER A 10 7.77 -18.94 20.19
N VAL A 11 8.59 -18.04 19.63
CA VAL A 11 8.11 -16.92 18.80
C VAL A 11 7.43 -17.42 17.53
N LYS A 12 8.00 -18.45 16.87
CA LYS A 12 7.39 -19.06 15.70
C LYS A 12 6.03 -19.69 16.01
N ALA A 13 5.88 -20.30 17.18
CA ALA A 13 4.62 -20.87 17.64
C ALA A 13 3.55 -19.79 17.98
N GLU A 14 3.96 -18.59 18.38
CA GLU A 14 3.04 -17.46 18.58
C GLU A 14 2.65 -16.79 17.27
N LEU A 15 3.58 -16.66 16.33
CA LEU A 15 3.31 -16.16 15.00
C LEU A 15 2.22 -16.98 14.30
N SER A 16 2.22 -18.32 14.45
CA SER A 16 1.18 -19.18 13.88
C SER A 16 -0.21 -19.03 14.52
N LYS A 17 -0.32 -18.38 15.70
CA LYS A 17 -1.63 -18.09 16.32
C LYS A 17 -2.26 -16.83 15.75
N VAL A 18 -1.49 -15.97 15.10
CA VAL A 18 -2.01 -14.76 14.47
C VAL A 18 -2.77 -15.17 13.21
N ILE A 19 -3.97 -14.61 13.04
CA ILE A 19 -4.79 -14.84 11.86
C ILE A 19 -4.19 -14.03 10.71
N PHE A 20 -3.37 -14.68 9.89
CA PHE A 20 -2.87 -14.07 8.67
C PHE A 20 -3.98 -14.01 7.61
N PRO A 21 -4.05 -12.92 6.84
CA PRO A 21 -4.99 -12.84 5.73
C PRO A 21 -4.68 -13.93 4.70
N ILE A 22 -5.73 -14.49 4.11
CA ILE A 22 -5.58 -15.49 3.04
C ILE A 22 -5.03 -14.83 1.77
N LYS A 23 -4.33 -15.62 0.93
CA LYS A 23 -3.71 -15.13 -0.31
C LYS A 23 -4.69 -14.36 -1.21
N GLU A 24 -5.95 -14.79 -1.22
CA GLU A 24 -7.02 -14.14 -1.98
C GLU A 24 -7.39 -12.76 -1.42
N GLN A 25 -7.52 -12.61 -0.09
CA GLN A 25 -7.77 -11.33 0.57
C GLN A 25 -6.64 -10.33 0.29
N ILE A 26 -5.39 -10.80 0.30
CA ILE A 26 -4.22 -9.96 -0.02
C ILE A 26 -4.33 -9.43 -1.46
N ARG A 27 -4.65 -10.32 -2.41
CA ARG A 27 -4.81 -9.93 -3.83
C ARG A 27 -5.94 -8.94 -4.02
N THR A 28 -7.09 -9.18 -3.39
CA THR A 28 -8.27 -8.30 -3.49
C THR A 28 -7.99 -6.94 -2.87
N ALA A 29 -7.37 -6.90 -1.67
CA ALA A 29 -6.98 -5.64 -1.03
C ALA A 29 -5.97 -4.86 -1.88
N TYR A 30 -4.98 -5.53 -2.46
CA TYR A 30 -4.01 -4.92 -3.36
C TYR A 30 -4.69 -4.27 -4.58
N ILE A 31 -5.58 -5.01 -5.26
CA ILE A 31 -6.30 -4.49 -6.43
C ILE A 31 -7.19 -3.30 -6.04
N SER A 32 -7.88 -3.38 -4.89
CA SER A 32 -8.73 -2.30 -4.40
C SER A 32 -7.94 -1.01 -4.17
N VAL A 33 -6.79 -1.09 -3.49
CA VAL A 33 -5.94 0.08 -3.24
C VAL A 33 -5.36 0.60 -4.54
N PHE A 34 -4.90 -0.28 -5.43
CA PHE A 34 -4.36 0.11 -6.73
C PHE A 34 -5.36 0.95 -7.54
N ILE A 35 -6.60 0.48 -7.66
CA ILE A 35 -7.65 1.21 -8.40
C ILE A 35 -7.91 2.58 -7.77
N VAL A 36 -8.09 2.64 -6.45
CA VAL A 36 -8.36 3.90 -5.74
C VAL A 36 -7.23 4.90 -5.94
N VAL A 37 -5.97 4.46 -5.81
CA VAL A 37 -4.79 5.31 -6.00
C VAL A 37 -4.68 5.79 -7.45
N THR A 38 -4.96 4.94 -8.45
CA THR A 38 -4.95 5.33 -9.86
C THR A 38 -5.97 6.43 -10.14
N VAL A 39 -7.19 6.32 -9.62
CA VAL A 39 -8.24 7.34 -9.83
C VAL A 39 -7.83 8.68 -9.21
N ILE A 40 -7.31 8.66 -7.98
CA ILE A 40 -6.85 9.87 -7.29
C ILE A 40 -5.66 10.50 -8.03
N ALA A 41 -4.70 9.68 -8.48
CA ALA A 41 -3.54 10.16 -9.21
C ALA A 41 -3.92 10.84 -10.55
N ILE A 42 -4.86 10.27 -11.30
CA ILE A 42 -5.37 10.88 -12.54
C ILE A 42 -6.05 12.22 -12.23
N PHE A 43 -6.87 12.27 -11.18
CA PHE A 43 -7.55 13.50 -10.77
C PHE A 43 -6.56 14.62 -10.42
N LEU A 44 -5.54 14.31 -9.61
CA LEU A 44 -4.49 15.27 -9.26
C LEU A 44 -3.70 15.72 -10.49
N ALA A 45 -3.32 14.78 -11.36
CA ALA A 45 -2.60 15.10 -12.60
C ALA A 45 -3.38 16.05 -13.52
N LEU A 46 -4.70 15.92 -13.59
CA LEU A 46 -5.54 16.85 -14.34
C LEU A 46 -5.56 18.26 -13.73
N ILE A 47 -5.65 18.37 -12.40
CA ILE A 47 -5.62 19.66 -11.70
C ILE A 47 -4.27 20.34 -11.90
N ASP A 48 -3.17 19.61 -11.69
CA ASP A 48 -1.81 20.13 -11.86
C ASP A 48 -1.60 20.60 -13.32
N GLY A 49 -2.08 19.82 -14.28
CA GLY A 49 -2.09 20.18 -15.69
C GLY A 49 -2.87 21.46 -15.97
N ALA A 50 -4.11 21.56 -15.49
CA ALA A 50 -4.95 22.73 -15.67
C ALA A 50 -4.34 24.00 -15.03
N MET A 51 -3.78 23.86 -13.82
CA MET A 51 -3.08 24.95 -13.14
C MET A 51 -1.86 25.40 -13.94
N SER A 52 -1.03 24.46 -14.42
CA SER A 52 0.16 24.81 -15.21
C SER A 52 -0.20 25.60 -16.47
N LEU A 53 -1.24 25.19 -17.21
CA LEU A 53 -1.71 25.88 -18.41
C LEU A 53 -2.27 27.27 -18.08
N GLY A 54 -3.06 27.37 -17.01
CA GLY A 54 -3.63 28.64 -16.55
C GLY A 54 -2.54 29.63 -16.11
N LEU A 55 -1.55 29.17 -15.34
CA LEU A 55 -0.40 29.98 -14.93
C LEU A 55 0.48 30.38 -16.11
N SER A 56 0.74 29.49 -17.07
CA SER A 56 1.48 29.80 -18.28
C SER A 56 0.80 30.86 -19.15
N MET A 57 -0.53 30.92 -19.15
CA MET A 57 -1.29 31.96 -19.88
C MET A 57 -1.24 33.33 -19.21
N ILE A 58 -1.05 33.38 -17.88
CA ILE A 58 -1.02 34.64 -17.12
C ILE A 58 0.41 35.18 -16.97
N LEU A 59 1.40 34.29 -16.83
CA LEU A 59 2.81 34.64 -16.62
C LEU A 59 3.63 34.73 -17.93
N GLY A 60 3.14 34.13 -19.01
CA GLY A 60 3.67 34.30 -20.37
C GLY A 60 3.05 35.50 -21.07
#